data_AF-A0A257MUV9-F1
#
_entry.id   AF-A0A257MUV9-F1
#
_cell.length_a   1.000
_cell.length_b   1.000
_cell.length_c   1.000
_cell.angle_alpha   90.00
_cell.angle_beta   90.00
_cell.angle_gamma   90.00
#
_symmetry.space_group_name_H-M   'P 1'
#
loop_
_entity.id
_entity.type
_entity.pdbx_description
1 polymer ?
#
loop_
_entity_poly.entity_id
_entity_poly.type
_entity_poly.pdbx_seq_one_letter_code
_entity_poly.pdbx_strand_id
1 'polypeptide(L)'
;MKARATFCLFNILRKDELLKKGGLAVDIEPRSGEQRSWPAPKQGVLAQALGRKTRTVVDATTGWGQDSLHIFRMGYELLCMERSPVIAELLIDAFKRLAEQDWMQKLNLQPPRLLIGNAIELLATLETQPDCIYLDPMFPPKRKKSALARKSMRVLHDLLGNDQDKEQLFAAALTAAGKRIVVKSPDYAEPLGGKPNESFQGKLLRYDVYIKNEKNGD
;
A
#
# COMPACT_ATOMS: atom_id res chain seq x y z
N MET A 1 -30.30 0.92 17.78
CA MET A 1 -29.81 1.86 16.74
C MET A 1 -28.70 1.26 15.84
N LYS A 2 -28.75 -0.04 15.50
CA LYS A 2 -27.72 -0.72 14.66
C LYS A 2 -28.21 -1.20 13.29
N ALA A 3 -29.45 -0.88 12.89
CA ALA A 3 -30.08 -1.44 11.69
C ALA A 3 -30.29 -0.44 10.52
N ARG A 4 -29.82 0.81 10.64
CA ARG A 4 -30.07 1.86 9.62
C ARG A 4 -28.87 2.21 8.72
N ALA A 5 -27.67 1.74 9.04
CA ALA A 5 -26.48 1.97 8.19
C ALA A 5 -26.34 0.94 7.06
N THR A 6 -26.86 -0.29 7.23
CA THR A 6 -26.79 -1.36 6.22
C THR A 6 -27.74 -1.14 5.04
N PHE A 7 -28.80 -0.33 5.22
CA PHE A 7 -29.83 -0.11 4.19
C PHE A 7 -29.51 1.03 3.21
N CYS A 8 -28.51 1.88 3.52
CA CYS A 8 -28.22 3.06 2.70
C CYS A 8 -27.07 2.85 1.68
N LEU A 9 -26.32 1.75 1.76
CA LEU A 9 -25.30 1.39 0.76
C LEU A 9 -25.88 0.61 -0.44
N PHE A 10 -27.07 0.02 -0.29
CA PHE A 10 -27.72 -0.77 -1.35
C PHE A 10 -28.27 0.09 -2.50
N ASN A 11 -28.45 1.40 -2.29
CA ASN A 11 -29.07 2.31 -3.27
C ASN A 11 -28.09 3.22 -4.03
N ILE A 12 -26.80 3.22 -3.72
CA ILE A 12 -25.79 4.02 -4.46
C ILE A 12 -25.08 3.18 -5.53
N LEU A 13 -25.16 1.85 -5.45
CA LEU A 13 -24.60 0.94 -6.44
C LEU A 13 -25.71 0.01 -6.94
N ARG A 14 -26.47 0.45 -7.95
CA ARG A 14 -27.33 -0.46 -8.71
C ARG A 14 -26.44 -1.55 -9.30
N LYS A 15 -26.50 -2.75 -8.71
CA LYS A 15 -25.80 -3.98 -9.14
C LYS A 15 -25.88 -4.20 -10.65
N ASP A 16 -27.00 -3.84 -11.27
CA ASP A 16 -27.31 -4.23 -12.65
C ASP A 16 -26.62 -3.41 -13.75
N GLU A 17 -26.16 -2.18 -13.48
CA GLU A 17 -25.47 -1.35 -14.49
C GLU A 17 -23.95 -1.55 -14.50
N LEU A 18 -23.33 -1.81 -13.34
CA LEU A 18 -21.90 -2.12 -13.24
C LEU A 18 -21.58 -3.54 -13.76
N LEU A 19 -22.48 -4.51 -13.54
CA LEU A 19 -22.30 -5.87 -14.05
C LEU A 19 -22.34 -5.94 -15.59
N LYS A 20 -23.05 -5.03 -16.25
CA LYS A 20 -23.14 -4.97 -17.73
C LYS A 20 -21.91 -4.34 -18.40
N LYS A 21 -20.97 -3.76 -17.64
CA LYS A 21 -19.73 -3.13 -18.14
C LYS A 21 -18.45 -3.66 -17.50
N GLY A 22 -18.50 -4.83 -16.87
CA GLY A 22 -17.38 -5.35 -16.07
C GLY A 22 -17.24 -4.55 -14.78
N GLY A 23 -17.55 -5.18 -13.64
CA GLY A 23 -17.43 -4.51 -12.34
C GLY A 23 -16.00 -4.08 -12.03
N LEU A 24 -15.85 -3.18 -11.04
CA LEU A 24 -14.54 -2.86 -10.48
C LEU A 24 -14.04 -4.06 -9.66
N ALA A 25 -12.80 -4.48 -9.88
CA ALA A 25 -12.11 -5.52 -9.12
C ALA A 25 -10.63 -5.18 -8.98
N VAL A 26 -10.01 -5.61 -7.88
CA VAL A 26 -8.55 -5.63 -7.75
C VAL A 26 -8.02 -6.86 -8.50
N ASP A 27 -7.15 -6.62 -9.48
CA ASP A 27 -6.53 -7.68 -10.26
C ASP A 27 -5.47 -8.42 -9.42
N ILE A 28 -5.52 -9.75 -9.44
CA ILE A 28 -4.59 -10.63 -8.72
C ILE A 28 -3.54 -11.24 -9.63
N GLU A 29 -3.59 -10.96 -10.93
CA GLU A 29 -2.55 -11.37 -11.85
C GLU A 29 -1.30 -10.50 -11.67
N PRO A 30 -0.09 -11.07 -11.83
CA PRO A 30 1.13 -10.30 -11.80
C PRO A 30 1.21 -9.36 -13.01
N ARG A 31 1.78 -8.16 -12.82
CA ARG A 31 2.15 -7.32 -13.97
C ARG A 31 3.31 -7.97 -14.75
N SER A 32 3.55 -7.51 -15.98
CA SER A 32 4.68 -7.99 -16.78
C SER A 32 6.01 -7.86 -16.03
N GLY A 33 6.73 -8.98 -15.90
CA GLY A 33 8.00 -9.07 -15.17
C GLY A 33 7.86 -9.29 -13.66
N GLU A 34 6.65 -9.20 -13.11
CA GLU A 34 6.38 -9.62 -11.74
C GLU A 34 6.19 -11.14 -11.70
N GLN A 35 6.81 -11.80 -10.74
CA GLN A 35 6.63 -13.23 -10.54
C GLN A 35 6.79 -13.57 -9.07
N ARG A 36 6.28 -14.73 -8.67
CA ARG A 36 6.53 -15.26 -7.34
C ARG A 36 8.02 -15.64 -7.22
N SER A 37 8.67 -15.20 -6.14
CA SER A 37 10.04 -15.57 -5.82
C SER A 37 10.19 -15.74 -4.31
N TRP A 38 10.76 -16.85 -3.86
CA TRP A 38 11.25 -17.01 -2.49
C TRP A 38 12.61 -17.72 -2.52
N PRO A 39 13.69 -17.15 -1.92
CA PRO A 39 13.73 -15.86 -1.23
C PRO A 39 13.43 -14.68 -2.16
N ALA A 40 13.18 -13.51 -1.58
CA ALA A 40 12.93 -12.29 -2.34
C ALA A 40 14.03 -12.04 -3.39
N PRO A 41 13.65 -11.55 -4.58
CA PRO A 41 14.58 -11.41 -5.70
C PRO A 41 15.70 -10.43 -5.35
N LYS A 42 16.91 -10.70 -5.88
CA LYS A 42 18.07 -9.79 -5.70
C LYS A 42 17.96 -8.52 -6.55
N GLN A 43 17.17 -8.59 -7.62
CA GLN A 43 17.06 -7.58 -8.66
C GLN A 43 15.67 -6.93 -8.59
N GLY A 44 15.58 -5.70 -9.08
CA GLY A 44 14.38 -4.88 -9.02
C GLY A 44 14.46 -3.84 -7.90
N VAL A 45 14.23 -2.59 -8.26
CA VAL A 45 14.40 -1.43 -7.36
C VAL A 45 13.53 -1.53 -6.10
N LEU A 46 12.32 -2.07 -6.21
CA LEU A 46 11.44 -2.28 -5.05
C LEU A 46 12.00 -3.39 -4.13
N ALA A 47 12.43 -4.52 -4.69
CA ALA A 47 12.99 -5.63 -3.91
C ALA A 47 14.27 -5.20 -3.16
N GLN A 48 15.11 -4.40 -3.82
CA GLN A 48 16.30 -3.82 -3.21
C GLN A 48 15.95 -2.87 -2.07
N ALA A 49 14.96 -1.98 -2.27
CA ALA A 49 14.51 -1.06 -1.23
C ALA A 49 13.94 -1.78 0.01
N LEU A 50 13.06 -2.76 -0.21
CA LEU A 50 12.47 -3.58 0.87
C LEU A 50 13.52 -4.35 1.65
N GLY A 51 14.60 -4.78 0.99
CA GLY A 51 15.73 -5.43 1.65
C GLY A 51 15.55 -6.93 1.84
N ARG A 52 16.59 -7.67 1.50
CA ARG A 52 16.56 -9.13 1.41
C ARG A 52 16.41 -9.88 2.74
N LYS A 53 16.71 -9.22 3.86
CA LYS A 53 16.57 -9.75 5.23
C LYS A 53 15.23 -9.39 5.88
N THR A 54 14.39 -8.63 5.18
CA THR A 54 13.05 -8.26 5.64
C THR A 54 12.16 -9.49 5.57
N ARG A 55 11.45 -9.77 6.65
CA ARG A 55 10.47 -10.85 6.74
C ARG A 55 9.05 -10.28 6.70
N THR A 56 8.77 -9.27 7.52
CA THR A 56 7.46 -8.65 7.68
C THR A 56 7.42 -7.26 7.05
N VAL A 57 6.41 -7.02 6.22
CA VAL A 57 6.17 -5.73 5.55
C VAL A 57 4.77 -5.25 5.91
N VAL A 58 4.64 -3.99 6.28
CA VAL A 58 3.35 -3.29 6.34
C VAL A 58 3.26 -2.34 5.15
N ASP A 59 2.25 -2.50 4.30
CA ASP A 59 1.88 -1.49 3.31
C ASP A 59 0.82 -0.56 3.93
N ALA A 60 1.27 0.63 4.33
CA ALA A 60 0.42 1.60 5.02
C ALA A 60 -0.45 2.44 4.06
N THR A 61 -0.40 2.15 2.76
CA THR A 61 -1.04 2.91 1.67
C THR A 61 -1.50 1.96 0.57
N THR A 62 -2.21 0.89 0.95
CA THR A 62 -2.45 -0.27 0.06
C THR A 62 -3.12 0.12 -1.26
N GLY A 63 -4.13 1.00 -1.22
CA GLY A 63 -4.85 1.45 -2.41
C GLY A 63 -5.36 0.26 -3.23
N TRP A 64 -5.09 0.25 -4.54
CA TRP A 64 -5.48 -0.85 -5.43
C TRP A 64 -4.72 -2.16 -5.21
N GLY A 65 -3.82 -2.23 -4.23
CA GLY A 65 -3.13 -3.46 -3.83
C GLY A 65 -2.07 -3.96 -4.82
N GLN A 66 -1.79 -3.23 -5.90
CA GLN A 66 -0.90 -3.73 -6.95
C GLN A 66 0.54 -3.93 -6.45
N ASP A 67 1.11 -2.92 -5.78
CA ASP A 67 2.45 -3.04 -5.20
C ASP A 67 2.43 -4.00 -4.00
N SER A 68 1.37 -4.00 -3.19
CA SER A 68 1.16 -4.93 -2.09
C SER A 68 1.20 -6.38 -2.57
N LEU A 69 0.46 -6.73 -3.63
CA LEU A 69 0.47 -8.07 -4.22
C LEU A 69 1.83 -8.40 -4.83
N HIS A 70 2.54 -7.44 -5.41
CA HIS A 70 3.91 -7.66 -5.89
C HIS A 70 4.87 -7.97 -4.73
N ILE A 71 4.81 -7.21 -3.62
CA ILE A 71 5.55 -7.46 -2.38
C ILE A 71 5.24 -8.85 -1.84
N PHE A 72 3.96 -9.21 -1.75
CA PHE A 72 3.53 -10.54 -1.30
C PHE A 72 4.12 -11.67 -2.17
N ARG A 73 4.13 -11.51 -3.50
CA ARG A 73 4.72 -12.49 -4.43
C ARG A 73 6.24 -12.64 -4.26
N MET A 74 6.95 -11.62 -3.78
CA MET A 74 8.36 -11.73 -3.39
C MET A 74 8.57 -12.54 -2.09
N GLY A 75 7.48 -13.01 -1.47
CA GLY A 75 7.48 -13.91 -0.32
C GLY A 75 7.59 -13.21 1.05
N TYR A 76 7.43 -11.89 1.10
CA TYR A 76 7.30 -11.16 2.36
C TYR A 76 5.96 -11.47 3.03
N GLU A 77 5.95 -11.56 4.36
CA GLU A 77 4.71 -11.57 5.13
C GLU A 77 4.13 -10.16 5.14
N LEU A 78 2.91 -10.02 4.60
CA LEU A 78 2.35 -8.72 4.28
C LEU A 78 1.10 -8.42 5.09
N LEU A 79 1.11 -7.24 5.72
CA LEU A 79 -0.06 -6.59 6.30
C LEU A 79 -0.39 -5.33 5.49
N CYS A 80 -1.61 -5.24 5.00
CA CYS A 80 -2.14 -4.10 4.25
C CYS A 80 -3.00 -3.22 5.18
N MET A 81 -2.90 -1.90 5.02
CA MET A 81 -3.77 -0.92 5.63
C MET A 81 -4.47 -0.08 4.55
N GLU A 82 -5.79 0.00 4.63
CA GLU A 82 -6.62 0.79 3.70
C GLU A 82 -7.76 1.49 4.45
N ARG A 83 -7.91 2.80 4.25
CA ARG A 83 -8.94 3.61 4.91
C ARG A 83 -10.26 3.67 4.15
N SER A 84 -10.23 3.49 2.84
CA SER A 84 -11.41 3.52 1.98
C SER A 84 -12.18 2.21 2.14
N PRO A 85 -13.40 2.24 2.72
CA PRO A 85 -14.18 1.01 2.89
C PRO A 85 -14.53 0.36 1.55
N VAL A 86 -14.68 1.15 0.48
CA VAL A 86 -14.97 0.63 -0.86
C VAL A 86 -13.78 -0.17 -1.40
N ILE A 87 -12.56 0.37 -1.29
CA ILE A 87 -11.36 -0.32 -1.77
C ILE A 87 -11.05 -1.54 -0.88
N ALA A 88 -11.29 -1.43 0.42
CA ALA A 88 -11.14 -2.55 1.35
C ALA A 88 -12.00 -3.77 0.95
N GLU A 89 -13.26 -3.57 0.56
CA GLU A 89 -14.11 -4.67 0.05
C GLU A 89 -13.55 -5.32 -1.22
N LEU A 90 -12.99 -4.51 -2.14
CA LEU A 90 -12.36 -5.04 -3.36
C LEU A 90 -11.07 -5.82 -3.06
N LEU A 91 -10.29 -5.39 -2.07
CA LEU A 91 -9.11 -6.10 -1.59
C LEU A 91 -9.49 -7.41 -0.90
N ILE A 92 -10.56 -7.43 -0.10
CA ILE A 92 -11.07 -8.65 0.54
C ILE A 92 -11.45 -9.69 -0.54
N ASP A 93 -12.17 -9.27 -1.58
CA ASP A 93 -12.48 -10.14 -2.71
C ASP A 93 -11.21 -10.66 -3.42
N ALA A 94 -10.25 -9.78 -3.70
CA ALA A 94 -8.99 -10.17 -4.31
C ALA A 94 -8.18 -11.15 -3.46
N PHE A 95 -8.11 -10.96 -2.15
CA PHE A 95 -7.38 -11.87 -1.26
C PHE A 95 -8.05 -13.24 -1.14
N LYS A 96 -9.39 -13.32 -1.28
CA LYS A 96 -10.11 -14.59 -1.40
C LYS A 96 -9.73 -15.32 -2.71
N ARG A 97 -9.83 -14.63 -3.85
CA ARG A 97 -9.44 -15.21 -5.15
C ARG A 97 -7.95 -15.58 -5.21
N LEU A 98 -7.09 -14.81 -4.53
CA LEU A 98 -5.67 -15.12 -4.41
C LEU A 98 -5.45 -16.42 -3.62
N ALA A 99 -6.17 -16.61 -2.51
CA ALA A 99 -6.07 -17.84 -1.71
C ALA A 99 -6.50 -19.09 -2.50
N GLU A 100 -7.36 -18.94 -3.51
CA GLU A 100 -7.81 -20.01 -4.39
C GLU A 100 -6.78 -20.39 -5.47
N GLN A 101 -5.70 -19.63 -5.63
CA GLN A 101 -4.67 -19.93 -6.62
C GLN A 101 -3.94 -21.24 -6.29
N ASP A 102 -3.74 -22.08 -7.31
CA ASP A 102 -3.02 -23.36 -7.22
C ASP A 102 -1.71 -23.28 -6.44
N TRP A 103 -0.89 -22.26 -6.74
CA TRP A 103 0.42 -22.11 -6.13
C TRP A 103 0.34 -21.68 -4.65
N MET A 104 -0.72 -20.97 -4.25
CA MET A 104 -0.96 -20.61 -2.85
C MET A 104 -1.31 -21.85 -2.03
N GLN A 105 -2.20 -22.69 -2.56
CA GLN A 105 -2.61 -23.95 -1.93
C GLN A 105 -1.46 -24.95 -1.83
N LYS A 106 -0.72 -25.16 -2.94
CA LYS A 106 0.44 -26.08 -3.01
C LYS A 106 1.53 -25.72 -2.00
N LEU A 107 1.69 -24.44 -1.69
CA LEU A 107 2.70 -23.94 -0.75
C LEU A 107 2.14 -23.67 0.65
N ASN A 108 0.87 -23.96 0.90
CA ASN A 108 0.17 -23.70 2.16
C ASN A 108 0.34 -22.25 2.67
N LEU A 109 0.24 -21.28 1.75
CA LEU A 109 0.40 -19.86 2.05
C LEU A 109 -0.93 -19.24 2.46
N GLN A 110 -0.87 -18.25 3.36
CA GLN A 110 -2.00 -17.40 3.68
C GLN A 110 -1.94 -16.11 2.84
N PRO A 111 -3.07 -15.59 2.35
CA PRO A 111 -3.08 -14.32 1.65
C PRO A 111 -2.69 -13.17 2.60
N PRO A 112 -2.36 -11.98 2.06
CA PRO A 112 -2.09 -10.80 2.88
C PRO A 112 -3.21 -10.51 3.88
N ARG A 113 -2.83 -10.03 5.06
CA ARG A 113 -3.79 -9.53 6.05
C ARG A 113 -4.22 -8.10 5.70
N LEU A 114 -5.45 -7.73 6.03
CA LEU A 114 -5.98 -6.38 5.81
C LEU A 114 -6.49 -5.78 7.13
N LEU A 115 -6.06 -4.56 7.44
CA LEU A 115 -6.67 -3.70 8.45
C LEU A 115 -7.37 -2.53 7.77
N ILE A 116 -8.62 -2.30 8.14
CA ILE A 116 -9.46 -1.24 7.56
C ILE A 116 -9.45 -0.05 8.50
N GLY A 117 -8.92 1.08 8.05
CA GLY A 117 -8.82 2.29 8.86
C GLY A 117 -7.69 3.21 8.43
N ASN A 118 -7.55 4.33 9.15
CA ASN A 118 -6.46 5.27 8.92
C ASN A 118 -5.13 4.65 9.36
N ALA A 119 -4.16 4.58 8.45
CA ALA A 119 -2.85 4.00 8.73
C ALA A 119 -2.11 4.71 9.88
N ILE A 120 -2.27 6.02 10.08
CA ILE A 120 -1.67 6.75 11.21
C ILE A 120 -2.13 6.15 12.54
N GLU A 121 -3.42 5.86 12.66
CA GLU A 121 -4.02 5.28 13.87
C GLU A 121 -3.66 3.80 14.02
N LEU A 122 -3.76 3.04 12.92
CA LEU A 122 -3.49 1.59 12.91
C LEU A 122 -2.02 1.27 13.19
N LEU A 123 -1.09 2.11 12.75
CA LEU A 123 0.33 1.91 13.05
C LEU A 123 0.63 2.02 14.55
N ALA A 124 -0.12 2.86 15.27
CA ALA A 124 0.03 3.01 16.72
C ALA A 124 -0.53 1.82 17.52
N THR A 125 -1.33 0.94 16.89
CA THR A 125 -1.92 -0.23 17.54
C THR A 125 -1.18 -1.53 17.25
N LEU A 126 -0.10 -1.49 16.47
CA LEU A 126 0.71 -2.68 16.18
C LEU A 126 1.40 -3.19 17.44
N GLU A 127 1.16 -4.46 17.79
CA GLU A 127 1.77 -5.12 18.94
C GLU A 127 3.26 -5.45 18.69
N THR A 128 3.63 -5.71 17.44
CA THR A 128 4.98 -6.06 17.02
C THR A 128 5.47 -5.10 15.96
N GLN A 129 6.72 -4.66 16.07
CA GLN A 129 7.34 -3.80 15.06
C GLN A 129 7.62 -4.59 13.78
N PRO A 130 7.09 -4.19 12.62
CA PRO A 130 7.41 -4.84 11.35
C PRO A 130 8.83 -4.51 10.93
N ASP A 131 9.49 -5.41 10.18
CA ASP A 131 10.82 -5.14 9.65
C ASP A 131 10.82 -3.91 8.72
N CYS A 132 9.80 -3.81 7.86
CA CYS A 132 9.67 -2.74 6.89
C CYS A 132 8.25 -2.16 6.87
N ILE A 133 8.16 -0.83 6.81
CA ILE A 133 6.91 -0.14 6.45
C ILE A 133 7.08 0.47 5.05
N TYR A 134 6.18 0.14 4.15
CA TYR A 134 6.10 0.67 2.80
C TYR A 134 5.03 1.76 2.70
N LEU A 135 5.39 2.89 2.09
CA LEU A 135 4.54 4.04 1.86
C LEU A 135 4.58 4.41 0.36
N ASP A 136 3.41 4.57 -0.26
CA ASP A 136 3.18 5.16 -1.58
C ASP A 136 2.19 6.33 -1.43
N PRO A 137 2.60 7.43 -0.78
CA PRO A 137 1.74 8.59 -0.65
C PRO A 137 1.51 9.21 -2.03
N MET A 138 0.30 9.67 -2.30
CA MET A 138 0.04 10.37 -3.55
C MET A 138 0.79 11.70 -3.59
N PHE A 139 1.61 11.91 -4.62
CA PHE A 139 2.31 13.18 -4.84
C PHE A 139 1.55 14.09 -5.82
N PRO A 140 1.55 15.42 -5.58
CA PRO A 140 0.97 16.35 -6.52
C PRO A 140 1.72 16.32 -7.86
N PRO A 141 1.02 16.46 -9.00
CA PRO A 141 1.63 16.38 -10.32
C PRO A 141 2.58 17.55 -10.62
N LYS A 142 3.68 17.30 -11.35
CA LYS A 142 4.67 18.29 -11.85
C LYS A 142 4.08 19.56 -12.50
N ARG A 143 2.89 19.48 -13.13
CA ARG A 143 2.30 20.59 -13.90
C ARG A 143 0.98 21.03 -13.29
N LYS A 144 0.77 22.36 -13.24
CA LYS A 144 -0.52 22.98 -12.90
C LYS A 144 -1.60 22.43 -13.85
N LYS A 145 -2.52 21.63 -13.30
CA LYS A 145 -3.70 21.12 -14.00
C LYS A 145 -4.65 22.26 -14.38
N SER A 146 -5.41 22.08 -15.48
CA SER A 146 -6.48 22.98 -15.93
C SER A 146 -7.55 23.16 -14.84
N ALA A 147 -8.37 24.22 -14.92
CA ALA A 147 -9.38 24.52 -13.91
C ALA A 147 -10.38 23.36 -13.67
N LEU A 148 -10.77 22.65 -14.73
CA LEU A 148 -11.63 21.46 -14.65
C LEU A 148 -10.93 20.32 -13.91
N ALA A 149 -9.65 20.09 -14.22
CA ALA A 149 -8.83 19.09 -13.57
C ALA A 149 -8.46 19.45 -12.12
N ARG A 150 -8.54 20.72 -11.71
CA ARG A 150 -8.43 21.14 -10.30
C ARG A 150 -9.70 20.86 -9.50
N LYS A 151 -10.89 21.06 -10.10
CA LYS A 151 -12.17 20.78 -9.44
C LYS A 151 -12.35 19.28 -9.20
N SER A 152 -12.02 18.45 -10.19
CA SER A 152 -12.03 16.99 -10.03
C SER A 152 -10.92 16.49 -9.09
N MET A 153 -9.72 17.07 -9.13
CA MET A 153 -8.68 16.76 -8.15
C MET A 153 -9.07 17.15 -6.74
N ARG A 154 -9.79 18.26 -6.52
CA ARG A 154 -10.24 18.65 -5.18
C ARG A 154 -11.23 17.63 -4.60
N VAL A 155 -12.20 17.18 -5.39
CA VAL A 155 -13.13 16.10 -4.99
C VAL A 155 -12.38 14.79 -4.70
N LEU A 156 -11.36 14.47 -5.50
CA LEU A 156 -10.52 13.29 -5.29
C LEU A 156 -9.61 13.44 -4.07
N HIS A 157 -9.12 14.64 -3.79
CA HIS A 157 -8.27 14.96 -2.64
C HIS A 157 -9.06 14.96 -1.33
N ASP A 158 -10.29 15.47 -1.34
CA ASP A 158 -11.22 15.40 -0.20
C ASP A 158 -11.56 13.93 0.13
N LEU A 159 -11.57 13.05 -0.87
CA LEU A 159 -11.75 11.60 -0.70
C LEU A 159 -10.46 10.88 -0.26
N LEU A 160 -9.29 11.44 -0.58
CA LEU A 160 -7.98 10.78 -0.47
C LEU A 160 -6.97 11.53 0.44
N GLY A 161 -7.43 12.39 1.34
CA GLY A 161 -6.61 13.01 2.40
C GLY A 161 -5.67 14.12 1.93
N ASN A 162 -5.19 14.91 2.89
CA ASN A 162 -4.44 16.16 2.66
C ASN A 162 -2.90 15.96 2.67
N ASP A 163 -2.16 16.95 2.16
CA ASP A 163 -0.68 17.00 2.21
C ASP A 163 -0.10 16.97 3.65
N GLN A 164 -0.88 17.31 4.68
CA GLN A 164 -0.45 17.14 6.07
C GLN A 164 -0.47 15.67 6.51
N ASP A 165 -1.32 14.85 5.90
CA ASP A 165 -1.48 13.45 6.26
C ASP A 165 -0.22 12.65 5.90
N LYS A 166 0.52 13.00 4.83
CA LYS A 166 1.74 12.27 4.43
C LYS A 166 2.89 12.47 5.42
N GLU A 167 3.07 13.67 5.97
CA GLU A 167 4.12 13.93 6.96
C GLU A 167 3.80 13.22 8.29
N GLN A 168 2.53 13.27 8.71
CA GLN A 168 2.05 12.54 9.88
C GLN A 168 2.16 11.02 9.69
N LEU A 169 1.81 10.52 8.51
CA LEU A 169 1.96 9.10 8.16
C LEU A 169 3.43 8.67 8.19
N PHE A 170 4.34 9.49 7.65
CA PHE A 170 5.76 9.22 7.73
C PHE A 170 6.26 9.17 9.18
N ALA A 171 5.84 10.13 10.02
CA ALA A 171 6.20 10.15 11.45
C ALA A 171 5.66 8.92 12.20
N ALA A 172 4.42 8.51 11.91
CA ALA A 172 3.83 7.29 12.46
C ALA A 172 4.60 6.04 12.01
N ALA A 173 4.96 5.95 10.73
CA ALA A 173 5.77 4.87 10.18
C ALA A 173 7.17 4.81 10.81
N LEU A 174 7.82 5.97 11.00
CA LEU A 174 9.13 6.04 11.66
C LEU A 174 9.08 5.52 13.10
N THR A 175 7.98 5.80 13.80
CA THR A 175 7.74 5.32 15.16
C THR A 175 7.51 3.80 15.18
N ALA A 176 6.65 3.29 14.30
CA ALA A 176 6.21 1.90 14.30
C ALA A 176 7.20 0.90 13.66
N ALA A 177 7.98 1.31 12.65
CA ALA A 177 8.89 0.42 11.95
C ALA A 177 10.00 -0.09 12.87
N GLY A 178 10.38 -1.35 12.69
CA GLY A 178 11.49 -1.99 13.40
C GLY A 178 12.84 -1.72 12.76
N LYS A 179 12.95 -1.85 11.42
CA LYS A 179 14.25 -1.71 10.72
C LYS A 179 14.28 -0.63 9.66
N ARG A 180 13.24 -0.50 8.84
CA ARG A 180 13.24 0.50 7.74
C ARG A 180 11.87 0.98 7.33
N ILE A 181 11.86 2.15 6.69
CA ILE A 181 10.73 2.71 5.96
C ILE A 181 11.14 2.84 4.50
N VAL A 182 10.29 2.39 3.58
CA VAL A 182 10.46 2.55 2.14
C VAL A 182 9.37 3.46 1.63
N VAL A 183 9.75 4.57 0.99
CA VAL A 183 8.81 5.54 0.42
C VAL A 183 8.97 5.54 -1.09
N LYS A 184 7.92 5.09 -1.79
CA LYS A 184 7.82 5.24 -3.24
C LYS A 184 7.47 6.69 -3.56
N SER A 185 8.23 7.29 -4.46
CA SER A 185 8.04 8.67 -4.90
C SER A 185 8.28 8.80 -6.40
N PRO A 186 7.64 9.75 -7.09
CA PRO A 186 8.09 10.16 -8.42
C PRO A 186 9.54 10.64 -8.38
N ASP A 187 10.26 10.51 -9.50
CA ASP A 187 11.68 10.86 -9.60
C ASP A 187 12.02 12.31 -9.17
N TYR A 188 11.04 13.20 -9.26
CA TYR A 188 11.16 14.64 -9.01
C TYR A 188 10.68 15.12 -7.66
N ALA A 189 9.96 14.29 -6.92
CA ALA A 189 9.40 14.72 -5.66
C ALA A 189 10.53 14.88 -4.64
N GLU A 190 10.43 15.87 -3.76
CA GLU A 190 11.33 15.93 -2.61
C GLU A 190 11.09 14.73 -1.69
N PRO A 191 12.15 14.15 -1.09
CA PRO A 191 12.00 13.06 -0.13
C PRO A 191 11.11 13.45 1.05
N LEU A 192 10.14 12.58 1.40
CA LEU A 192 9.15 12.85 2.44
C LEU A 192 9.74 12.99 3.85
N GLY A 193 10.80 12.24 4.15
CA GLY A 193 11.41 12.15 5.48
C GLY A 193 12.73 12.90 5.63
N GLY A 194 13.01 13.88 4.76
CA GLY A 194 14.34 14.45 4.65
C GLY A 194 15.31 13.52 3.91
N LYS A 195 16.62 13.63 4.16
CA LYS A 195 17.63 12.87 3.41
C LYS A 195 17.51 11.35 3.68
N PRO A 196 17.22 10.52 2.66
CA PRO A 196 17.17 9.06 2.84
C PRO A 196 18.57 8.46 3.02
N ASN A 197 18.65 7.29 3.64
CA ASN A 197 19.90 6.52 3.77
C ASN A 197 20.32 5.91 2.42
N GLU A 198 19.34 5.38 1.70
CA GLU A 198 19.52 4.80 0.36
C GLU A 198 18.35 5.23 -0.53
N SER A 199 18.59 5.38 -1.83
CA SER A 199 17.53 5.62 -2.81
C SER A 199 17.73 4.71 -4.01
N PHE A 200 16.68 3.96 -4.38
CA PHE A 200 16.70 3.06 -5.53
C PHE A 200 15.90 3.67 -6.68
N GLN A 201 16.61 4.11 -7.72
CA GLN A 201 16.04 4.88 -8.83
C GLN A 201 15.58 3.96 -9.98
N GLY A 202 14.31 4.09 -10.36
CA GLY A 202 13.76 3.60 -11.62
C GLY A 202 13.62 4.72 -12.66
N LYS A 203 12.96 4.43 -13.79
CA LYS A 203 12.85 5.38 -14.91
C LYS A 203 12.02 6.63 -14.59
N LEU A 204 10.92 6.49 -13.85
CA LEU A 204 9.96 7.56 -13.52
C LEU A 204 9.68 7.71 -12.03
N LEU A 205 10.18 6.77 -11.23
CA LEU A 205 9.87 6.59 -9.84
C LEU A 205 11.13 6.12 -9.11
N ARG A 206 11.21 6.42 -7.82
CA ARG A 206 12.29 6.00 -6.93
C ARG A 206 11.72 5.49 -5.62
N TYR A 207 12.53 4.72 -4.90
CA TYR A 207 12.22 4.23 -3.57
C TYR A 207 13.27 4.76 -2.61
N ASP A 208 12.84 5.70 -1.75
CA ASP A 208 13.68 6.28 -0.70
C ASP A 208 13.60 5.38 0.54
N VAL A 209 14.74 5.02 1.11
CA VAL A 209 14.85 4.10 2.25
C VAL A 209 15.41 4.84 3.46
N TYR A 210 14.69 4.77 4.56
CA TYR A 210 15.07 5.33 5.85
C TYR A 210 15.32 4.18 6.82
N ILE A 211 16.54 4.06 7.32
CA ILE A 211 16.96 2.96 8.20
C ILE A 211 16.84 3.43 9.64
N LYS A 212 16.14 2.64 10.45
CA LYS A 212 16.10 2.81 11.90
C LYS A 212 17.31 2.08 12.46
N ASN A 213 18.31 2.83 12.89
CA ASN A 213 19.41 2.24 13.63
C ASN A 213 18.84 1.69 14.94
N GLU A 214 19.13 0.42 15.25
CA GLU A 214 18.91 -0.08 16.60
C GLU A 214 19.67 0.86 17.53
N LYS A 215 18.96 1.51 18.47
CA LYS A 215 19.64 2.09 19.62
C LYS A 215 20.30 0.90 20.30
N ASN A 216 21.62 0.80 20.20
CA ASN A 216 22.38 -0.02 21.15
C ASN A 216 21.88 0.41 22.53
N GLY A 217 21.23 -0.52 23.23
CA GLY A 217 20.73 -0.25 24.58
C GLY A 217 21.91 0.20 25.43
N ASP A 218 21.76 1.39 26.04
CA ASP A 218 22.46 1.74 27.27
C ASP A 218 22.02 0.79 28.39
#